data_AF-A0A7V3ELJ9-F1
#
_entry.id   AF-A0A7V3ELJ9-F1
#
_cell.length_a   1.000
_cell.length_b   1.000
_cell.length_c   1.000
_cell.angle_alpha   90.00
_cell.angle_beta   90.00
_cell.angle_gamma   90.00
#
_symmetry.space_group_name_H-M   'P 1'
#
loop_
_entity.id
_entity.type
_entity.pdbx_description
1 polymer ?
#
loop_
_entity_poly.entity_id
_entity_poly.type
_entity_poly.pdbx_seq_one_letter_code
_entity_poly.pdbx_strand_id
1 'polypeptide(L)'
;MRAPWIARRASDANVTQMHYARQGLVTPEIEYVAKRERLDPALVRDEVARGRAIIPANKNHPELQPTGIGIAFNCKINANIGNSAIGSDEREELEKLGLCLRYGADTVMDLSTGRRIVEIREALLRHSPIPLGTVPIYECIENAGDVTRHHID
;
A
#
# COMPACT_ATOMS: atom_id res chain seq x y z
N MET A 1 7.72 1.28 -12.26
CA MET A 1 7.21 0.24 -13.20
C MET A 1 5.81 0.57 -13.72
N ARG A 2 4.90 1.09 -12.87
CA ARG A 2 3.47 1.25 -13.19
C ARG A 2 3.09 2.55 -13.91
N ALA A 3 4.00 3.52 -14.03
CA ALA A 3 3.68 4.84 -14.57
C ALA A 3 2.94 4.81 -15.93
N PRO A 4 3.31 3.96 -16.92
CA PRO A 4 2.56 3.86 -18.16
C PRO A 4 1.14 3.30 -17.98
N TRP A 5 0.93 2.40 -17.03
CA TRP A 5 -0.38 1.80 -16.74
C TRP A 5 -1.33 2.78 -16.07
N ILE A 6 -0.78 3.67 -15.25
CA ILE A 6 -1.51 4.74 -14.57
C ILE A 6 -1.89 5.82 -15.57
N ALA A 7 -0.96 6.25 -16.44
CA ALA A 7 -1.21 7.29 -17.44
C ALA A 7 -2.39 6.96 -18.38
N ARG A 8 -2.53 5.70 -18.78
CA ARG A 8 -3.63 5.23 -19.65
C ARG A 8 -5.03 5.38 -19.04
N ARG A 9 -5.12 5.51 -17.72
CA ARG A 9 -6.37 5.53 -16.95
C ARG A 9 -6.58 6.86 -16.21
N ALA A 10 -5.78 7.88 -16.53
CA ALA A 10 -5.77 9.16 -15.82
C ALA A 10 -7.11 9.92 -15.95
N SER A 11 -7.85 9.70 -17.04
CA SER A 11 -9.16 10.33 -17.31
C SER A 11 -10.34 9.59 -16.67
N ASP A 12 -10.14 8.42 -16.07
CA ASP A 12 -11.23 7.61 -15.56
C ASP A 12 -11.76 8.18 -14.24
N ALA A 13 -13.09 8.24 -14.10
CA ALA A 13 -13.73 8.75 -12.88
C ALA A 13 -13.47 7.84 -11.65
N ASN A 14 -13.31 6.53 -11.87
CA ASN A 14 -13.00 5.57 -10.82
C ASN A 14 -11.85 4.66 -11.28
N VAL A 15 -10.73 4.75 -10.57
CA VAL A 15 -9.47 4.07 -10.92
C VAL A 15 -9.17 2.86 -10.03
N THR A 16 -10.16 2.38 -9.26
CA THR A 16 -9.97 1.24 -8.36
C THR A 16 -9.93 -0.08 -9.12
N GLN A 17 -9.13 -1.03 -8.63
CA GLN A 17 -9.06 -2.36 -9.23
C GLN A 17 -10.40 -3.10 -9.19
N MET A 18 -11.20 -2.90 -8.12
CA MET A 18 -12.56 -3.45 -8.01
C MET A 18 -13.50 -2.88 -9.08
N HIS A 19 -13.40 -1.60 -9.42
CA HIS A 19 -14.20 -0.99 -10.49
C HIS A 19 -13.92 -1.66 -11.84
N TYR A 20 -12.64 -1.75 -12.24
CA TYR A 20 -12.25 -2.41 -13.48
C TYR A 20 -12.62 -3.89 -13.50
N ALA A 21 -12.42 -4.60 -12.40
CA ALA A 21 -12.75 -6.02 -12.31
C ALA A 21 -14.26 -6.27 -12.50
N ARG A 22 -15.13 -5.43 -11.93
CA ARG A 22 -16.59 -5.51 -12.12
C ARG A 22 -17.05 -5.19 -13.54
N GLN A 23 -16.22 -4.47 -14.32
CA GLN A 23 -16.43 -4.26 -15.75
C GLN A 23 -15.90 -5.42 -16.61
N GLY A 24 -15.41 -6.50 -15.99
CA GLY A 24 -14.84 -7.65 -16.68
C GLY A 24 -13.39 -7.44 -17.14
N LEU A 25 -12.78 -6.29 -16.82
CA LEU A 25 -11.45 -5.94 -17.28
C LEU A 25 -10.36 -6.64 -16.45
N VAL A 26 -9.41 -7.23 -17.16
CA VAL A 26 -8.15 -7.68 -16.59
C VAL A 26 -7.15 -6.53 -16.77
N THR A 27 -6.75 -5.92 -15.67
CA THR A 27 -5.77 -4.82 -15.67
C THR A 27 -4.33 -5.35 -15.68
N PRO A 28 -3.33 -4.53 -16.03
CA PRO A 28 -1.92 -4.92 -15.87
C PRO A 28 -1.55 -5.30 -14.43
N GLU A 29 -2.19 -4.70 -13.42
CA GLU A 29 -2.01 -5.12 -12.03
C GLU A 29 -2.58 -6.53 -11.75
N ILE A 30 -3.75 -6.85 -12.30
CA ILE A 30 -4.34 -8.20 -12.19
C ILE A 30 -3.45 -9.23 -12.90
N GLU A 31 -2.99 -8.94 -14.12
CA GLU A 31 -2.03 -9.79 -14.86
C GLU A 31 -0.74 -10.02 -14.08
N TYR A 32 -0.19 -8.96 -13.49
CA TYR A 32 1.03 -9.04 -12.69
C TYR A 32 0.84 -9.96 -11.47
N VAL A 33 -0.24 -9.77 -10.72
CA VAL A 33 -0.58 -10.61 -9.55
C VAL A 33 -0.81 -12.05 -9.96
N ALA A 34 -1.60 -12.29 -11.01
CA ALA A 34 -1.89 -13.62 -11.53
C ALA A 34 -0.61 -14.36 -11.91
N LYS A 35 0.31 -13.70 -12.62
CA LYS A 35 1.61 -14.27 -12.98
C LYS A 35 2.46 -14.60 -11.75
N ARG A 36 2.53 -13.70 -10.76
CA ARG A 36 3.32 -13.90 -9.53
C ARG A 36 2.77 -15.05 -8.69
N GLU A 37 1.46 -15.20 -8.62
CA GLU A 37 0.77 -16.23 -7.84
C GLU A 37 0.55 -17.54 -8.61
N ARG A 38 0.90 -17.58 -9.91
CA ARG A 38 0.65 -18.71 -10.83
C ARG A 38 -0.84 -19.08 -10.92
N LEU A 39 -1.69 -18.05 -10.96
CA LEU A 39 -3.15 -18.17 -11.08
C LEU A 39 -3.62 -17.68 -12.46
N ASP A 40 -4.85 -18.06 -12.82
CA ASP A 40 -5.54 -17.50 -13.99
C ASP A 40 -5.89 -16.01 -13.73
N PRO A 41 -5.56 -15.07 -14.62
CA PRO A 41 -5.99 -13.67 -14.51
C PRO A 41 -7.50 -13.49 -14.36
N ALA A 42 -8.32 -14.35 -14.97
CA ALA A 42 -9.77 -14.33 -14.82
C ALA A 42 -10.19 -14.65 -13.38
N LEU A 43 -9.53 -15.63 -12.73
CA LEU A 43 -9.77 -15.93 -11.32
C LEU A 43 -9.44 -14.72 -10.44
N VAL A 44 -8.27 -14.09 -10.64
CA VAL A 44 -7.85 -12.91 -9.87
C VAL A 44 -8.86 -11.76 -10.05
N ARG A 45 -9.28 -11.49 -11.28
CA ARG A 45 -10.32 -10.51 -11.59
C ARG A 45 -11.61 -10.84 -10.83
N ASP A 46 -12.08 -12.08 -10.91
CA ASP A 46 -13.37 -12.47 -10.33
C ASP A 46 -13.36 -12.38 -8.81
N GLU A 47 -12.25 -12.75 -8.17
CA GLU A 47 -12.05 -12.58 -6.72
C GLU A 47 -12.08 -11.10 -6.30
N VAL A 48 -11.45 -10.22 -7.09
CA VAL A 48 -11.46 -8.77 -6.85
C VAL A 48 -12.85 -8.18 -7.09
N ALA A 49 -13.54 -8.59 -8.16
CA ALA A 49 -14.87 -8.09 -8.50
C ALA A 49 -15.91 -8.41 -7.41
N ARG A 50 -15.83 -9.62 -6.84
CA ARG A 50 -16.72 -10.11 -5.76
C ARG A 50 -16.28 -9.70 -4.35
N GLY A 51 -15.18 -8.94 -4.22
CA GLY A 51 -14.71 -8.40 -2.94
C GLY A 51 -14.08 -9.44 -2.00
N ARG A 52 -13.66 -10.60 -2.52
CA ARG A 52 -12.91 -11.62 -1.76
C ARG A 52 -11.40 -11.46 -1.88
N ALA A 53 -10.97 -10.51 -2.70
CA ALA A 53 -9.59 -10.13 -2.91
C ALA A 53 -9.45 -8.62 -3.08
N ILE A 54 -8.28 -8.10 -2.74
CA ILE A 54 -7.87 -6.73 -3.03
C ILE A 54 -6.48 -6.69 -3.66
N ILE A 55 -6.22 -5.62 -4.41
CA ILE A 55 -4.89 -5.25 -4.89
C ILE A 55 -4.64 -3.80 -4.45
N PRO A 56 -3.95 -3.57 -3.31
CA PRO A 56 -3.70 -2.23 -2.78
C PRO A 56 -2.68 -1.49 -3.66
N ALA A 57 -3.18 -0.77 -4.67
CA ALA A 57 -2.35 -0.21 -5.73
C ALA A 57 -2.70 1.25 -6.04
N ASN A 58 -2.49 2.12 -5.05
CA ASN A 58 -2.68 3.57 -5.21
C ASN A 58 -1.97 4.08 -6.47
N LYS A 59 -2.65 4.93 -7.26
CA LYS A 59 -2.10 5.50 -8.51
C LYS A 59 -0.87 6.39 -8.28
N ASN A 60 -0.70 6.92 -7.06
CA ASN A 60 0.44 7.76 -6.70
C ASN A 60 1.67 6.96 -6.23
N HIS A 61 1.61 5.61 -6.29
CA HIS A 61 2.73 4.71 -5.96
C HIS A 61 3.21 3.94 -7.21
N PRO A 62 3.87 4.62 -8.17
CA PRO A 62 4.32 4.03 -9.43
C PRO A 62 5.48 3.01 -9.30
N GLU A 63 6.18 3.01 -8.16
CA GLU A 63 7.27 2.08 -7.79
C GLU A 63 6.75 0.70 -7.40
N LEU A 64 5.48 0.62 -6.98
CA LEU A 64 4.83 -0.60 -6.52
C LEU A 64 4.93 -1.75 -7.54
N GLN A 65 5.27 -2.93 -7.02
CA GLN A 65 5.04 -4.24 -7.60
C GLN A 65 3.72 -4.79 -7.03
N PRO A 66 2.65 -4.89 -7.84
CA PRO A 66 1.32 -5.27 -7.35
C PRO A 66 1.31 -6.60 -6.59
N THR A 67 0.53 -6.63 -5.51
CA THR A 67 0.36 -7.81 -4.64
C THR A 67 -1.13 -8.06 -4.43
N GLY A 68 -1.57 -9.31 -4.62
CA GLY A 68 -2.95 -9.73 -4.34
C GLY A 68 -3.09 -10.22 -2.91
N ILE A 69 -4.14 -9.78 -2.21
CA ILE A 69 -4.46 -10.22 -0.85
C ILE A 69 -5.88 -10.79 -0.86
N GLY A 70 -6.03 -12.04 -0.42
CA GLY A 70 -7.31 -12.75 -0.40
C GLY A 70 -7.10 -14.26 -0.23
N ILE A 71 -8.19 -15.00 -0.03
CA ILE A 71 -8.14 -16.43 0.31
C ILE A 71 -7.68 -17.34 -0.84
N ALA A 72 -7.78 -16.86 -2.09
CA ALA A 72 -7.36 -17.62 -3.28
C ALA A 72 -5.86 -17.48 -3.61
N PHE A 73 -5.13 -16.61 -2.91
CA PHE A 73 -3.70 -16.36 -3.10
C PHE A 73 -2.89 -16.99 -1.97
N ASN A 74 -1.56 -16.98 -2.10
CA ASN A 74 -0.69 -17.31 -0.97
C ASN A 74 -0.96 -16.39 0.22
N CYS A 75 -0.78 -16.89 1.44
CA CYS A 75 -0.84 -16.06 2.64
C CYS A 75 0.20 -14.94 2.54
N LYS A 76 -0.16 -13.73 2.99
CA LYS A 76 0.68 -12.52 2.92
C LYS A 76 1.05 -12.06 4.32
N ILE A 77 2.28 -11.56 4.48
CA ILE A 77 2.80 -11.07 5.75
C ILE A 77 3.02 -9.55 5.67
N ASN A 78 2.55 -8.84 6.70
CA ASN A 78 2.81 -7.41 6.88
C ASN A 78 3.90 -7.18 7.93
N ALA A 79 4.81 -6.24 7.68
CA ALA A 79 5.76 -5.76 8.67
C ALA A 79 5.47 -4.31 9.07
N ASN A 80 5.47 -4.02 10.37
CA ASN A 80 5.30 -2.65 10.87
C ASN A 80 6.67 -2.01 11.09
N ILE A 81 6.84 -0.82 10.53
CA ILE A 81 7.98 0.08 10.75
C ILE A 81 7.43 1.45 11.18
N GLY A 82 8.30 2.43 11.38
CA GLY A 82 7.91 3.77 11.77
C GLY A 82 8.78 4.33 12.89
N ASN A 83 8.92 5.65 12.87
CA ASN A 83 9.64 6.36 13.90
C ASN A 83 8.79 6.57 15.16
N SER A 84 9.44 6.99 16.23
CA SER A 84 8.78 7.36 17.47
C SER A 84 9.25 8.74 17.94
N ALA A 85 8.55 9.32 18.91
CA ALA A 85 8.97 10.57 19.55
C ALA A 85 10.36 10.48 20.20
N ILE A 86 10.84 9.27 20.49
CA ILE A 86 12.07 9.00 21.26
C ILE A 86 13.22 8.54 20.35
N GLY A 87 12.96 8.17 19.09
CA GLY A 87 14.02 7.73 18.18
C GLY A 87 13.54 7.30 16.79
N SER A 88 14.55 7.05 15.94
CA SER A 88 14.48 6.75 14.51
C SER A 88 14.38 7.97 13.58
N ASP A 89 15.32 8.04 12.64
CA ASP A 89 15.36 9.01 11.55
C ASP A 89 15.02 8.36 10.20
N GLU A 90 14.99 9.16 9.13
CA GLU A 90 14.67 8.67 7.79
C GLU A 90 15.57 7.50 7.35
N ARG A 91 16.87 7.57 7.70
CA ARG A 91 17.84 6.55 7.30
C ARG A 91 17.54 5.23 8.01
N GLU A 92 17.29 5.27 9.31
CA GLU A 92 16.92 4.07 10.08
C GLU A 92 15.63 3.44 9.56
N GLU A 93 14.62 4.24 9.19
CA GLU A 93 13.39 3.71 8.61
C GLU A 93 13.61 3.07 7.22
N LEU A 94 14.47 3.65 6.38
CA LEU A 94 14.85 3.04 5.11
C LEU A 94 15.65 1.73 5.31
N GLU A 95 16.50 1.66 6.33
CA GLU A 95 17.22 0.44 6.69
C GLU A 95 16.23 -0.65 7.14
N LYS A 96 15.22 -0.31 7.97
CA LYS A 96 14.14 -1.23 8.36
C LYS A 96 13.33 -1.71 7.17
N LEU A 97 12.95 -0.81 6.25
CA LEU A 97 12.28 -1.19 5.00
C LEU A 97 13.13 -2.18 4.21
N GLY A 98 14.43 -1.94 4.08
CA GLY A 98 15.37 -2.85 3.42
C GLY A 98 15.41 -4.24 4.06
N LEU A 99 15.35 -4.33 5.39
CA LEU A 99 15.24 -5.60 6.11
C LEU A 99 13.90 -6.30 5.84
N CYS A 100 12.77 -5.57 5.88
CA CYS A 100 11.45 -6.12 5.57
C CYS A 100 11.43 -6.75 4.16
N LEU A 101 11.98 -6.06 3.16
CA LEU A 101 12.08 -6.56 1.80
C LEU A 101 12.98 -7.80 1.70
N ARG A 102 14.14 -7.79 2.39
CA ARG A 102 15.09 -8.91 2.40
C ARG A 102 14.47 -10.19 2.97
N TYR A 103 13.68 -10.06 4.03
CA TYR A 103 13.09 -11.21 4.73
C TYR A 103 11.69 -11.58 4.24
N GLY A 104 11.19 -10.93 3.19
CA GLY A 104 9.98 -11.37 2.48
C GLY A 104 8.67 -10.82 3.03
N ALA A 105 8.66 -9.60 3.59
CA ALA A 105 7.41 -8.91 3.84
C ALA A 105 6.67 -8.62 2.52
N ASP A 106 5.37 -8.92 2.47
CA ASP A 106 4.53 -8.67 1.31
C ASP A 106 3.95 -7.25 1.32
N THR A 107 3.76 -6.69 2.51
CA THR A 107 3.36 -5.30 2.73
C THR A 107 4.11 -4.72 3.92
N VAL A 108 4.19 -3.40 3.98
CA VAL A 108 4.67 -2.67 5.16
C VAL A 108 3.64 -1.65 5.60
N MET A 109 3.62 -1.36 6.90
CA MET A 109 2.91 -0.19 7.41
C MET A 109 3.89 0.76 8.09
N ASP A 110 3.82 2.03 7.71
CA ASP A 110 4.44 3.13 8.44
C ASP A 110 3.52 3.56 9.58
N LEU A 111 3.91 3.22 10.80
CA LEU A 111 3.21 3.55 12.04
C LEU A 111 3.91 4.69 12.80
N SER A 112 4.64 5.54 12.09
CA SER A 112 5.35 6.69 12.67
C SER A 112 4.44 7.56 13.53
N THR A 113 4.90 7.88 14.74
CA THR A 113 4.23 8.80 15.69
C THR A 113 5.16 9.92 16.16
N GLY A 114 6.32 10.10 15.52
CA GLY A 114 7.29 11.13 15.88
C GLY A 114 7.12 12.42 15.07
N ARG A 115 8.13 13.29 15.13
CA ARG A 115 8.22 14.43 14.19
C ARG A 115 8.54 13.92 12.79
N ARG A 116 8.27 14.74 11.77
CA ARG A 116 8.68 14.47 10.37
C ARG A 116 8.03 13.26 9.70
N ILE A 117 6.81 12.90 10.13
CA ILE A 117 6.04 11.77 9.59
C ILE A 117 5.93 11.85 8.06
N VAL A 118 5.54 13.02 7.54
CA VAL A 118 5.32 13.22 6.09
C VAL A 118 6.60 13.00 5.28
N GLU A 119 7.71 13.55 5.75
CA GLU A 119 9.00 13.49 5.04
C GLU A 119 9.54 12.06 5.01
N ILE A 120 9.54 11.39 6.16
CA ILE A 120 9.98 9.99 6.28
C ILE A 120 9.09 9.07 5.44
N ARG A 121 7.77 9.28 5.48
CA ARG A 121 6.84 8.46 4.71
C ARG A 121 7.01 8.65 3.21
N GLU A 122 7.25 9.87 2.74
CA GLU A 122 7.51 10.09 1.32
C GLU A 122 8.79 9.36 0.89
N ALA A 123 9.86 9.42 1.69
CA ALA A 123 11.07 8.65 1.45
C ALA A 123 10.79 7.14 1.39
N LEU A 124 10.04 6.60 2.36
CA LEU A 124 9.64 5.19 2.38
C LEU A 124 8.80 4.81 1.14
N LEU A 125 7.84 5.65 0.75
CA LEU A 125 6.95 5.39 -0.37
C LEU A 125 7.72 5.34 -1.71
N ARG A 126 8.69 6.25 -1.91
CA ARG A 126 9.55 6.28 -3.10
C ARG A 126 10.51 5.09 -3.17
N HIS A 127 10.89 4.49 -2.04
CA HIS A 127 11.81 3.34 -2.00
C HIS A 127 11.11 1.99 -1.85
N SER A 128 9.82 1.96 -1.49
CA SER A 128 9.08 0.71 -1.29
C SER A 128 8.54 0.16 -2.61
N PRO A 129 8.93 -1.06 -3.03
CA PRO A 129 8.30 -1.77 -4.14
C PRO A 129 7.05 -2.56 -3.70
N ILE A 130 6.72 -2.60 -2.41
CA ILE A 130 5.56 -3.32 -1.86
C ILE A 130 4.51 -2.32 -1.32
N PRO A 131 3.23 -2.71 -1.16
CA PRO A 131 2.22 -1.82 -0.61
C PRO A 131 2.63 -1.23 0.74
N LEU A 132 2.50 0.10 0.85
CA LEU A 132 2.75 0.84 2.09
C LEU A 132 1.40 1.31 2.67
N GLY A 133 1.07 0.82 3.86
CA GLY A 133 -0.09 1.25 4.64
C GLY A 133 0.29 2.25 5.73
N THR A 134 -0.72 2.95 6.26
CA THR A 134 -0.57 3.92 7.34
C THR A 134 -1.79 3.85 8.26
N VAL A 135 -1.71 4.51 9.42
CA VAL A 135 -2.87 4.79 10.26
C VAL A 135 -3.05 6.32 10.31
N PRO A 136 -3.92 6.90 9.49
CA PRO A 136 -4.00 8.37 9.32
C PRO A 136 -4.21 9.15 10.63
N ILE A 137 -4.90 8.55 11.61
CA ILE A 137 -5.19 9.22 12.89
C ILE A 137 -3.92 9.58 13.67
N TYR A 138 -2.81 8.83 13.52
CA TYR A 138 -1.55 9.13 14.24
C TYR A 138 -0.97 10.46 13.79
N GLU A 139 -0.96 10.72 12.48
CA GLU A 139 -0.54 12.02 11.95
C GLU A 139 -1.53 13.13 12.30
N CYS A 140 -2.83 12.86 12.27
CA CYS A 140 -3.84 13.84 12.67
C CYS A 140 -3.66 14.28 14.14
N ILE A 141 -3.36 13.34 15.03
CA ILE A 141 -3.08 13.60 16.45
C ILE A 141 -1.82 14.45 16.61
N GLU A 142 -0.71 14.07 15.96
CA GLU A 142 0.53 14.84 16.01
C GLU A 142 0.36 16.27 15.47
N ASN A 143 -0.43 16.46 14.41
CA ASN A 143 -0.73 17.78 13.86
C ASN A 143 -1.65 18.62 14.76
N ALA A 144 -2.59 17.99 15.48
CA ALA A 144 -3.51 18.66 16.39
C ALA A 144 -2.88 19.00 17.75
N GLY A 145 -1.86 18.25 18.18
CA GLY A 145 -1.24 18.38 19.49
C GLY A 145 -2.12 17.82 20.60
N ASP A 146 -2.70 18.69 21.44
CA ASP A 146 -3.48 18.28 22.62
C ASP A 146 -4.90 17.81 22.25
N VAL A 147 -5.05 16.50 22.08
CA VAL A 147 -6.32 15.85 21.78
C VAL A 147 -7.31 15.81 22.94
N THR A 148 -6.92 16.17 24.16
CA THR A 148 -7.86 16.23 25.30
C THR A 148 -8.85 17.40 25.18
N ARG A 149 -8.63 18.33 24.25
CA ARG A 149 -9.56 19.44 23.95
C ARG A 149 -10.65 19.08 22.94
N HIS A 150 -10.58 17.92 22.30
CA HIS A 150 -11.64 17.43 21.42
C HIS A 150 -12.67 16.67 22.24
N HIS A 151 -13.45 17.39 23.05
CA HIS A 151 -14.72 16.89 23.55
C HIS A 151 -15.62 16.62 22.34
N ILE A 152 -15.78 15.35 21.99
CA ILE A 152 -16.88 14.91 21.14
C ILE A 152 -18.07 14.79 22.08
N ASP A 153 -18.82 15.88 22.22
CA ASP A 153 -20.18 15.85 22.76
C ASP A 153 -21.13 15.11 21.80
#